data_AF-A0A8K1FJR6-F1
#
_entry.id   AF-A0A8K1FJR6-F1
#
_cell.length_a   1.000
_cell.length_b   1.000
_cell.length_c   1.000
_cell.angle_alpha   90.00
_cell.angle_beta   90.00
_cell.angle_gamma   90.00
#
_symmetry.space_group_name_H-M   'P 1'
#
loop_
_entity.id
_entity.type
_entity.pdbx_description
1 polymer ?
#
loop_
_entity_poly.entity_id
_entity_poly.type
_entity_poly.pdbx_seq_one_letter_code
_entity_poly.pdbx_strand_id
1 'polypeptide(L)'
;MLRIFKERAQRVSSALDEQQTREYHSKLQLMMSSERMLENSMAVLERQQQRLLLLRHAMWCTAPDETCVAAPNCGETKRLWEHMSACQKPTCSYSHCVSSRYVLSHFQQCENSKCVVCQLLQYAVEVKEKDGSLVMNADRALRQIQLATEWQYRFAATVPELTRDETHQLEQIQVRLRGINLKTLYLNSKQLEGHAEQLGNQAKAMMAEVRQLTQLCNSTHHPDLKKQYRDLLQRKNAMLRRITERLQKSTSQRRVLHHVICSRIKATTF
;
A
#
# COMPACT_ATOMS: atom_id res chain seq x y z
N MET A 1 -6.03 17.08 13.01
CA MET A 1 -5.07 16.34 13.88
C MET A 1 -3.61 16.64 13.52
N LEU A 2 -3.15 16.35 12.29
CA LEU A 2 -1.74 16.57 11.90
C LEU A 2 -1.22 18.01 12.13
N ARG A 3 -2.03 19.02 11.80
CA ARG A 3 -1.70 20.44 12.05
C ARG A 3 -1.40 20.72 13.53
N ILE A 4 -2.27 20.24 14.43
CA ILE A 4 -2.13 20.40 15.88
C ILE A 4 -0.85 19.71 16.38
N PHE A 5 -0.54 18.53 15.84
CA PHE A 5 0.70 17.83 16.18
C PHE A 5 1.95 18.61 15.76
N LYS A 6 1.97 19.17 14.54
CA LYS A 6 3.04 20.06 14.08
C LYS A 6 3.21 21.29 14.98
N GLU A 7 2.12 21.94 15.35
CA GLU A 7 2.14 23.12 16.24
C GLU A 7 2.66 22.78 17.66
N ARG A 8 2.31 21.62 18.21
CA ARG A 8 2.85 21.19 19.51
C ARG A 8 4.32 20.74 19.40
N ALA A 9 4.68 20.04 18.33
CA ALA A 9 6.06 19.65 18.05
C ALA A 9 6.98 20.89 17.98
N GLN A 10 6.55 21.97 17.32
CA GLN A 10 7.31 23.21 17.23
C GLN A 10 7.58 23.84 18.60
N ARG A 11 6.59 23.87 19.51
CA ARG A 11 6.79 24.35 20.88
C ARG A 11 7.79 23.50 21.66
N VAL A 12 7.73 22.18 21.46
CA VAL A 12 8.66 21.25 22.10
C VAL A 12 10.07 21.44 21.55
N SER A 13 10.26 21.68 20.25
CA SER A 13 11.60 21.84 19.65
C SER A 13 12.19 23.25 19.78
N SER A 14 11.43 24.26 20.22
CA SER A 14 11.87 25.66 20.18
C SER A 14 13.02 26.03 21.10
N ALA A 15 13.34 25.21 22.11
CA ALA A 15 14.48 25.43 23.01
C ALA A 15 15.70 24.56 22.64
N LEU A 16 15.75 24.04 21.41
CA LEU A 16 16.96 23.44 20.85
C LEU A 16 17.89 24.52 20.32
N ASP A 17 19.18 24.21 20.33
CA ASP A 17 20.18 25.05 19.66
C ASP A 17 19.98 25.00 18.14
N GLU A 18 19.99 26.17 17.49
CA GLU A 18 19.73 26.27 16.06
C GLU A 18 20.80 25.61 15.20
N GLN A 19 22.07 25.73 15.59
CA GLN A 19 23.18 25.16 14.82
C GLN A 19 23.12 23.63 14.88
N GLN A 20 22.99 23.07 16.09
CA GLN A 20 22.87 21.63 16.28
C GLN A 20 21.62 21.06 15.58
N THR A 21 20.53 21.83 15.55
CA THR A 21 19.31 21.45 14.82
C THR A 21 19.54 21.38 13.31
N ARG A 22 20.25 22.36 12.73
CA ARG A 22 20.62 22.34 11.30
C ARG A 22 21.53 21.15 10.98
N GLU A 23 22.54 20.89 11.81
CA GLU A 23 23.45 19.75 11.65
C GLU A 23 22.71 18.42 11.69
N TYR A 24 21.78 18.25 12.63
CA TYR A 24 20.93 17.07 12.73
C TYR A 24 20.08 16.88 11.46
N HIS A 25 19.47 17.96 10.95
CA HIS A 25 18.66 17.92 9.74
C HIS A 25 19.50 17.50 8.52
N SER A 26 20.65 18.13 8.31
CA SER A 26 21.58 17.81 7.22
C SER A 26 22.07 16.37 7.30
N LYS A 27 22.34 15.86 8.51
CA LYS A 27 22.75 14.46 8.72
C LYS A 27 21.67 13.48 8.24
N LEU A 28 20.41 13.71 8.60
CA LEU A 28 19.31 12.86 8.14
C LEU A 28 19.12 12.93 6.61
N GLN A 29 19.28 14.10 6.00
CA GLN A 29 19.23 14.25 4.55
C GLN A 29 20.38 13.50 3.86
N LEU A 30 21.60 13.60 4.38
CA LEU A 30 22.77 12.89 3.85
C LEU A 30 22.60 11.36 3.93
N MET A 31 22.04 10.85 5.04
CA MET A 31 21.69 9.43 5.17
C MET A 31 20.69 8.96 4.09
N MET A 32 19.97 9.87 3.46
CA MET A 32 18.97 9.61 2.42
C MET A 32 19.39 10.06 1.01
N SER A 33 20.64 10.51 0.84
CA SER A 33 21.11 11.14 -0.40
C SER A 33 21.38 10.17 -1.55
N SER A 34 21.59 8.89 -1.26
CA SER A 34 21.81 7.82 -2.24
C SER A 34 21.25 6.50 -1.74
N GLU A 35 20.95 5.57 -2.65
CA GLU A 35 20.43 4.23 -2.31
C GLU A 35 21.38 3.49 -1.35
N ARG A 36 22.68 3.50 -1.64
CA ARG A 36 23.69 2.87 -0.78
C ARG A 36 23.74 3.47 0.64
N MET A 37 23.64 4.79 0.76
CA MET A 37 23.63 5.45 2.08
C MET A 37 22.34 5.16 2.85
N LEU A 38 21.22 5.08 2.13
CA LEU A 38 19.91 4.75 2.69
C LEU A 38 19.90 3.34 3.27
N GLU A 39 20.39 2.35 2.51
CA GLU A 39 20.52 0.96 2.98
C GLU A 39 21.35 0.86 4.25
N ASN A 40 22.52 1.51 4.28
CA ASN A 40 23.40 1.52 5.45
C ASN A 40 22.77 2.20 6.67
N SER A 41 21.96 3.23 6.44
CA SER A 41 21.38 4.06 7.50
C SER A 41 19.97 3.61 7.90
N MET A 42 19.43 2.57 7.26
CA MET A 42 18.00 2.25 7.34
C MET A 42 17.56 1.98 8.79
N ALA A 43 18.29 1.15 9.52
CA ALA A 43 17.98 0.85 10.92
C ALA A 43 17.98 2.09 11.83
N VAL A 44 18.78 3.11 11.52
CA VAL A 44 18.79 4.38 12.27
C VAL A 44 17.55 5.21 11.95
N LEU A 45 17.23 5.35 10.66
CA LEU A 45 16.07 6.10 10.19
C LEU A 45 14.74 5.48 10.67
N GLU A 46 14.64 4.15 10.66
CA GLU A 46 13.47 3.43 11.19
C GLU A 46 13.25 3.69 12.69
N ARG A 47 14.32 3.74 13.49
CA ARG A 47 14.21 4.08 14.92
C ARG A 47 13.69 5.51 15.12
N GLN A 48 14.10 6.47 14.28
CA GLN A 48 13.57 7.83 14.36
C GLN A 48 12.10 7.88 13.93
N GLN A 49 11.72 7.12 12.89
CA GLN A 49 10.32 6.99 12.47
C GLN A 49 9.46 6.42 13.59
N GLN A 50 9.87 5.31 14.21
CA GLN A 50 9.17 4.68 15.33
C GLN A 50 9.00 5.65 16.50
N ARG A 51 10.05 6.42 16.82
CA ARG A 51 9.98 7.47 17.85
C ARG A 51 8.87 8.47 17.55
N LEU A 52 8.76 8.96 16.32
CA LEU A 52 7.69 9.89 15.92
C LEU A 52 6.31 9.26 16.01
N LEU A 53 6.14 8.02 15.55
CA LEU A 53 4.85 7.32 15.61
C LEU A 53 4.37 7.16 17.06
N LEU A 54 5.27 6.78 17.98
CA LEU A 54 4.95 6.65 19.39
C LEU A 54 4.61 8.00 20.04
N LEU A 55 5.37 9.05 19.74
CA LEU A 55 5.10 10.40 20.25
C LEU A 55 3.75 10.93 19.76
N ARG A 56 3.43 10.70 18.48
CA ARG A 56 2.14 11.01 17.88
C ARG A 56 1.00 10.30 18.62
N HIS A 57 1.15 9.01 18.85
CA HIS A 57 0.17 8.21 19.57
C HIS A 57 -0.02 8.70 21.02
N ALA A 58 1.08 8.88 21.76
CA ALA A 58 1.05 9.32 23.14
C ALA A 58 0.31 10.65 23.34
N MET A 59 0.43 11.59 22.39
CA MET A 59 -0.23 12.90 22.46
C MET A 59 -1.77 12.81 22.46
N TRP A 60 -2.37 11.79 21.85
CA TRP A 60 -3.83 11.64 21.74
C TRP A 60 -4.39 10.44 22.47
N CYS A 61 -3.53 9.52 22.92
CA CYS A 61 -3.96 8.33 23.62
C CYS A 61 -4.58 8.71 24.97
N THR A 62 -5.84 8.32 25.18
CA THR A 62 -6.58 8.56 26.43
C THR A 62 -6.54 7.38 27.39
N ALA A 63 -6.04 6.22 26.95
CA ALA A 63 -5.92 5.03 27.81
C ALA A 63 -4.95 5.30 28.97
N PRO A 64 -5.24 4.87 30.21
CA PRO A 64 -4.26 4.90 31.31
C PRO A 64 -2.92 4.28 30.92
N ASP A 65 -1.82 4.79 31.49
CA ASP A 65 -0.43 4.44 31.14
C ASP A 65 -0.19 2.93 31.02
N GLU A 66 -0.75 2.13 31.92
CA GLU A 66 -0.55 0.68 32.02
C GLU A 66 -1.53 -0.16 31.18
N THR A 67 -2.50 0.48 30.52
CA THR A 67 -3.62 -0.21 29.84
C THR A 67 -3.60 -0.07 28.32
N CYS A 68 -2.74 0.80 27.78
CA CYS A 68 -2.65 0.97 26.34
C CYS A 68 -1.96 -0.24 25.70
N VAL A 69 -2.75 -1.10 25.07
CA VAL A 69 -2.25 -2.24 24.25
C VAL A 69 -1.96 -1.84 22.80
N ALA A 70 -2.35 -0.62 22.40
CA ALA A 70 -2.22 -0.18 21.01
C ALA A 70 -0.78 0.18 20.63
N ALA A 71 0.06 0.64 21.56
CA ALA A 71 1.44 1.02 21.26
C ALA A 71 2.38 0.59 22.38
N PRO A 72 3.58 0.07 22.04
CA PRO A 72 4.57 -0.31 23.05
C PRO A 72 5.03 0.91 23.85
N ASN A 73 5.22 0.73 25.15
CA ASN A 73 5.71 1.75 26.08
C ASN A 73 4.94 3.09 25.99
N CYS A 74 3.63 3.01 25.77
CA CYS A 74 2.78 4.19 25.62
C CYS A 74 2.85 5.11 26.85
N GLY A 75 2.73 4.56 28.07
CA GLY A 75 2.82 5.33 29.32
C GLY A 75 4.15 6.08 29.46
N GLU A 76 5.29 5.43 29.19
CA GLU A 76 6.59 6.10 29.20
C GLU A 76 6.67 7.23 28.17
N THR A 77 6.11 6.99 26.98
CA THR A 77 6.11 7.99 25.90
C THR A 77 5.21 9.18 26.23
N LYS A 78 4.11 8.97 26.95
CA LYS A 78 3.25 10.06 27.47
C LYS A 78 4.00 10.94 28.45
N ARG A 79 4.62 10.33 29.47
CA ARG A 79 5.44 11.04 30.46
C ARG A 79 6.57 11.84 29.79
N LEU A 80 7.21 11.25 28.78
CA LEU A 80 8.21 11.94 27.96
C LEU A 80 7.61 13.15 27.21
N TRP A 81 6.44 13.00 26.59
CA TRP A 81 5.77 14.09 25.87
C TRP A 81 5.40 15.25 26.81
N GLU A 82 4.84 14.94 27.98
CA GLU A 82 4.51 15.92 29.02
C GLU A 82 5.75 16.65 29.50
N HIS A 83 6.83 15.91 29.82
CA HIS A 83 8.11 16.49 30.18
C HIS A 83 8.61 17.47 29.11
N MET A 84 8.68 17.02 27.85
CA MET A 84 9.15 17.85 26.74
C MET A 84 8.28 19.09 26.50
N SER A 85 6.99 19.03 26.81
CA SER A 85 6.06 20.15 26.67
C SER A 85 6.32 21.26 27.69
N ALA A 86 6.90 20.94 28.85
CA ALA A 86 7.29 21.89 29.90
C ALA A 86 8.80 22.19 29.93
N CYS A 87 9.62 21.36 29.29
CA CYS A 87 11.08 21.45 29.36
C CYS A 87 11.66 22.45 28.36
N GLN A 88 12.36 23.46 28.87
CA GLN A 88 13.06 24.47 28.07
C GLN A 88 14.60 24.30 28.10
N LYS A 89 15.12 23.26 28.76
CA LYS A 89 16.57 23.03 28.86
C LYS A 89 17.12 22.52 27.51
N PRO A 90 18.08 23.21 26.88
CA PRO A 90 18.70 22.73 25.63
C PRO A 90 19.42 21.38 25.84
N THR A 91 20.10 21.25 26.98
CA THR A 91 20.83 20.04 27.40
C THR A 91 20.12 19.37 28.57
N CYS A 92 19.02 18.67 28.29
CA CYS A 92 18.24 17.96 29.30
C CYS A 92 18.75 16.52 29.53
N SER A 93 18.89 16.09 30.79
CA SER A 93 19.27 14.72 31.17
C SER A 93 18.08 13.74 31.23
N TYR A 94 16.84 14.22 31.09
CA TYR A 94 15.67 13.35 31.06
C TYR A 94 15.76 12.41 29.85
N SER A 95 15.56 11.11 30.09
CA SER A 95 15.77 10.07 29.07
C SER A 95 15.01 10.39 27.79
N HIS A 96 15.73 10.34 26.65
CA HIS A 96 15.22 10.61 25.31
C HIS A 96 14.62 12.01 25.07
N CYS A 97 14.69 12.95 26.02
CA CYS A 97 14.15 14.30 25.83
C CYS A 97 14.83 15.00 24.65
N VAL A 98 16.14 15.25 24.76
CA VAL A 98 16.91 15.98 23.73
C VAL A 98 16.81 15.29 22.36
N SER A 99 17.00 13.97 22.31
CA SER A 99 16.95 13.23 21.04
C SER A 99 15.56 13.27 20.40
N SER A 100 14.48 13.15 21.17
CA SER A 100 13.10 13.21 20.64
C SER A 100 12.74 14.61 20.14
N ARG A 101 13.23 15.67 20.79
CA ARG A 101 13.08 17.05 20.32
C ARG A 101 13.73 17.25 18.95
N TYR A 102 14.93 16.70 18.71
CA TYR A 102 15.59 16.77 17.40
C TYR A 102 14.78 16.08 16.30
N VAL A 103 14.22 14.91 16.59
CA VAL A 103 13.38 14.19 15.62
C VAL A 103 12.10 14.99 15.29
N LEU A 104 11.45 15.58 16.30
CA LEU A 104 10.29 16.46 16.12
C LEU A 104 10.64 17.72 15.32
N SER A 105 11.81 18.31 15.56
CA SER A 105 12.31 19.46 14.82
C SER A 105 12.52 19.13 13.34
N HIS A 106 13.09 17.96 13.03
CA HIS A 106 13.21 17.50 11.65
C HIS A 106 11.83 17.35 11.01
N PHE A 107 10.88 16.69 11.67
CA PHE A 107 9.52 16.52 11.15
C PHE A 107 8.79 17.85 10.87
N GLN A 108 9.03 18.88 11.69
CA GLN A 108 8.44 20.21 11.49
C GLN A 108 8.95 20.89 10.21
N GLN A 109 10.26 20.76 9.94
CA GLN A 109 10.97 21.45 8.85
C GLN A 109 11.06 20.61 7.56
N CYS A 110 10.83 19.30 7.63
CA CYS A 110 10.99 18.40 6.49
C CYS A 110 9.81 18.50 5.51
N GLU A 111 10.13 18.85 4.27
CA GLU A 111 9.18 18.92 3.15
C GLU A 111 9.25 17.69 2.23
N ASN A 112 10.23 16.80 2.43
CA ASN A 112 10.40 15.61 1.61
C ASN A 112 9.27 14.60 1.88
N SER A 113 8.36 14.43 0.91
CA SER A 113 7.23 13.49 0.96
C SER A 113 7.65 12.02 1.05
N LYS A 114 8.87 11.70 0.62
CA LYS A 114 9.47 10.36 0.68
C LYS A 114 10.49 10.21 1.82
N CYS A 115 10.49 11.14 2.78
CA CYS A 115 11.36 11.04 3.95
C CYS A 115 10.97 9.82 4.79
N VAL A 116 11.88 8.85 4.98
CA VAL A 116 11.55 7.62 5.72
C VAL A 116 11.17 7.95 7.17
N VAL A 117 11.78 8.96 7.77
CA VAL A 117 11.43 9.40 9.14
C VAL A 117 10.00 9.98 9.19
N CYS A 118 9.61 10.75 8.19
CA CYS A 118 8.41 11.61 8.26
C CYS A 118 7.19 11.09 7.48
N GLN A 119 7.37 10.28 6.43
CA GLN A 119 6.31 10.01 5.44
C GLN A 119 5.04 9.40 6.04
N LEU A 120 5.18 8.51 7.04
CA LEU A 120 4.02 7.90 7.69
C LEU A 120 3.19 8.91 8.49
N LEU A 121 3.83 9.95 9.02
CA LEU A 121 3.12 10.97 9.79
C LEU A 121 2.37 11.95 8.89
N GLN A 122 2.66 12.01 7.59
CA GLN A 122 1.93 12.86 6.65
C GLN A 122 0.49 12.40 6.46
N TYR A 123 0.17 11.15 6.77
CA TYR A 123 -1.19 10.63 6.74
C TYR A 123 -1.97 11.04 8.00
N ALA A 124 -3.24 11.41 7.81
CA ALA A 124 -4.09 11.94 8.88
C ALA A 124 -4.41 10.93 10.00
N VAL A 125 -4.24 9.63 9.74
CA VAL A 125 -4.63 8.54 10.63
C VAL A 125 -3.42 7.64 10.94
N GLU A 126 -3.39 7.10 12.16
CA GLU A 126 -2.47 6.03 12.54
C GLU A 126 -2.82 4.73 11.84
N VAL A 127 -1.81 4.05 11.29
CA VAL A 127 -2.01 2.74 10.69
C VAL A 127 -2.01 1.69 11.79
N LYS A 128 -3.12 0.95 11.92
CA LYS A 128 -3.29 -0.08 12.95
C LYS A 128 -3.52 -1.45 12.33
N GLU A 129 -2.99 -2.47 12.97
CA GLU A 129 -3.30 -3.87 12.67
C GLU A 129 -4.76 -4.19 13.05
N LYS A 130 -5.21 -5.40 12.69
CA LYS A 130 -6.59 -5.85 12.94
C LYS A 130 -6.94 -5.94 14.43
N ASP A 131 -5.95 -6.19 15.28
CA ASP A 131 -6.09 -6.22 16.73
C ASP A 131 -6.05 -4.82 17.38
N GLY A 132 -5.90 -3.77 16.57
CA GLY A 132 -5.81 -2.38 17.04
C GLY A 132 -4.41 -1.92 17.42
N SER A 133 -3.39 -2.78 17.32
CA SER A 133 -1.99 -2.41 17.56
C SER A 133 -1.45 -1.49 16.47
N LEU A 134 -0.60 -0.54 16.83
CA LEU A 134 -0.02 0.47 15.96
C LEU A 134 1.10 -0.16 15.12
N VAL A 135 1.03 0.01 13.80
CA VAL A 135 2.02 -0.55 12.87
C VAL A 135 3.32 0.26 12.94
N MET A 136 4.37 -0.37 13.45
CA MET A 136 5.69 0.27 13.64
C MET A 136 6.66 0.10 12.47
N ASN A 137 6.43 -0.88 11.60
CA ASN A 137 7.32 -1.15 10.45
C ASN A 137 6.92 -0.26 9.27
N ALA A 138 7.89 0.51 8.77
CA ALA A 138 7.71 1.47 7.68
C ALA A 138 7.06 0.84 6.45
N ASP A 139 7.67 -0.21 5.91
CA ASP A 139 7.21 -0.88 4.70
C ASP A 139 5.82 -1.48 4.86
N ARG A 140 5.54 -2.07 6.03
CA ARG A 140 4.22 -2.62 6.33
C ARG A 140 3.16 -1.52 6.38
N ALA A 141 3.42 -0.43 7.10
CA ALA A 141 2.50 0.69 7.19
C ALA A 141 2.25 1.30 5.81
N LEU A 142 3.30 1.49 5.01
CA LEU A 142 3.20 2.00 3.65
C LEU A 142 2.43 1.08 2.74
N ARG A 143 2.65 -0.24 2.81
CA ARG A 143 1.82 -1.21 2.06
C ARG A 143 0.35 -1.12 2.46
N GLN A 144 0.03 -0.99 3.74
CA GLN A 144 -1.36 -0.83 4.18
C GLN A 144 -1.98 0.49 3.70
N ILE A 145 -1.22 1.59 3.77
CA ILE A 145 -1.63 2.90 3.26
C ILE A 145 -1.79 2.87 1.75
N GLN A 146 -0.87 2.25 1.01
CA GLN A 146 -0.96 2.06 -0.43
C GLN A 146 -2.20 1.22 -0.76
N LEU A 147 -2.44 0.10 -0.08
CA LEU A 147 -3.68 -0.67 -0.29
C LEU A 147 -4.95 0.16 0.01
N ALA A 148 -4.89 1.10 0.96
CA ALA A 148 -5.99 2.03 1.25
C ALA A 148 -6.13 3.18 0.25
N THR A 149 -5.03 3.66 -0.34
CA THR A 149 -4.97 4.86 -1.21
C THR A 149 -4.87 4.54 -2.71
N GLU A 150 -4.23 3.44 -3.11
CA GLU A 150 -4.21 2.89 -4.48
C GLU A 150 -5.61 2.60 -5.00
N TRP A 151 -6.53 2.20 -4.11
CA TRP A 151 -7.94 2.03 -4.46
C TRP A 151 -8.58 3.33 -4.98
N GLN A 152 -8.23 4.49 -4.43
CA GLN A 152 -8.73 5.78 -4.92
C GLN A 152 -7.96 6.23 -6.15
N TYR A 153 -6.63 6.14 -6.16
CA TYR A 153 -5.81 6.68 -7.26
C TYR A 153 -5.89 5.88 -8.57
N ARG A 154 -5.78 4.54 -8.54
CA ARG A 154 -5.87 3.70 -9.76
C ARG A 154 -7.23 3.80 -10.46
N PHE A 155 -8.30 4.05 -9.70
CA PHE A 155 -9.67 4.14 -10.22
C PHE A 155 -10.16 5.60 -10.40
N ALA A 156 -9.45 6.63 -9.89
CA ALA A 156 -9.86 8.03 -10.06
C ALA A 156 -9.37 8.67 -11.37
N ALA A 157 -8.31 8.16 -11.99
CA ALA A 157 -7.67 8.80 -13.15
C ALA A 157 -8.63 9.00 -14.34
N THR A 158 -9.35 7.94 -14.75
CA THR A 158 -10.37 7.98 -15.81
C THR A 158 -11.35 6.82 -15.63
N VAL A 159 -12.64 7.06 -15.88
CA VAL A 159 -13.64 5.98 -15.91
C VAL A 159 -13.46 5.28 -17.26
N PRO A 160 -13.13 3.98 -17.30
CA PRO A 160 -12.99 3.29 -18.58
C PRO A 160 -14.31 3.29 -19.34
N GLU A 161 -14.25 3.59 -20.62
CA GLU A 161 -15.36 3.39 -21.53
C GLU A 161 -15.60 1.88 -21.71
N LEU A 162 -16.85 1.47 -21.58
CA LEU A 162 -17.27 0.08 -21.72
C LEU A 162 -17.68 -0.21 -23.16
N THR A 163 -17.39 -1.41 -23.65
CA THR A 163 -17.94 -1.87 -24.93
C THR A 163 -19.45 -2.06 -24.83
N ARG A 164 -20.14 -2.16 -25.97
CA ARG A 164 -21.59 -2.42 -26.01
C ARG A 164 -21.99 -3.66 -25.18
N ASP A 165 -21.21 -4.74 -25.30
CA ASP A 165 -21.45 -5.98 -24.55
C ASP A 165 -21.21 -5.80 -23.05
N GLU A 166 -20.15 -5.06 -22.67
CA GLU A 166 -19.85 -4.75 -21.26
C GLU A 166 -20.92 -3.85 -20.63
N THR A 167 -21.45 -2.88 -21.38
CA THR A 167 -22.58 -2.03 -20.96
C THR A 167 -23.84 -2.86 -20.73
N HIS A 168 -24.17 -3.75 -21.66
CA HIS A 168 -25.31 -4.65 -21.47
C HIS A 168 -25.14 -5.59 -20.26
N GLN A 169 -23.92 -6.12 -20.07
CA GLN A 169 -23.61 -6.90 -18.86
C GLN A 169 -23.80 -6.07 -17.59
N LEU A 170 -23.36 -4.81 -17.58
CA LEU A 170 -23.53 -3.91 -16.45
C LEU A 170 -25.02 -3.69 -16.14
N GLU A 171 -25.86 -3.42 -17.14
CA GLU A 171 -27.30 -3.25 -16.97
C GLU A 171 -27.96 -4.44 -16.26
N GLN A 172 -27.60 -5.66 -16.67
CA GLN A 172 -28.13 -6.90 -16.07
C GLN A 172 -27.74 -7.07 -14.59
N ILE A 173 -26.59 -6.56 -14.17
CA ILE A 173 -26.05 -6.75 -12.81
C ILE A 173 -26.10 -5.49 -11.94
N GLN A 174 -26.50 -4.35 -12.50
CA GLN A 174 -26.36 -3.03 -11.86
C GLN A 174 -27.08 -2.99 -10.50
N VAL A 175 -28.30 -3.53 -10.43
CA VAL A 175 -29.12 -3.58 -9.22
C VAL A 175 -28.40 -4.34 -8.10
N ARG A 176 -27.78 -5.48 -8.42
CA ARG A 176 -27.02 -6.29 -7.45
C ARG A 176 -25.77 -5.54 -6.97
N LEU A 177 -25.11 -4.82 -7.87
CA LEU A 177 -23.91 -4.07 -7.51
C LEU A 177 -24.21 -2.90 -6.58
N ARG A 178 -25.36 -2.21 -6.71
CA ARG A 178 -25.71 -1.00 -5.91
C ARG A 178 -25.54 -1.19 -4.39
N GLY A 179 -25.96 -2.34 -3.86
CA GLY A 179 -25.88 -2.63 -2.41
C GLY A 179 -24.49 -3.05 -1.90
N ILE A 180 -23.52 -3.29 -2.77
CA ILE A 180 -22.17 -3.74 -2.38
C ILE A 180 -21.29 -2.53 -2.06
N ASN A 181 -20.61 -2.54 -0.91
CA ASN A 181 -19.69 -1.47 -0.55
C ASN A 181 -18.41 -1.48 -1.42
N LEU A 182 -17.72 -0.34 -1.48
CA LEU A 182 -16.55 -0.14 -2.34
C LEU A 182 -15.38 -1.08 -2.03
N LYS A 183 -15.15 -1.40 -0.75
CA LYS A 183 -14.09 -2.33 -0.32
C LYS A 183 -14.33 -3.74 -0.88
N THR A 184 -15.57 -4.23 -0.82
CA THR A 184 -15.94 -5.54 -1.36
C THR A 184 -15.85 -5.55 -2.89
N LEU A 185 -16.28 -4.49 -3.59
CA LEU A 185 -16.12 -4.39 -5.04
C LEU A 185 -14.64 -4.43 -5.45
N TYR A 186 -13.76 -3.75 -4.72
CA TYR A 186 -12.31 -3.80 -4.97
C TYR A 186 -11.74 -5.20 -4.79
N LEU A 187 -12.07 -5.89 -3.69
CA LEU A 187 -11.61 -7.26 -3.44
C LEU A 187 -12.03 -8.20 -4.57
N ASN A 188 -13.28 -8.08 -5.04
CA ASN A 188 -13.78 -8.85 -6.18
C ASN A 188 -13.00 -8.53 -7.47
N SER A 189 -12.67 -7.26 -7.71
CA SER A 189 -11.86 -6.85 -8.87
C SER A 189 -10.45 -7.48 -8.83
N LYS A 190 -9.84 -7.53 -7.64
CA LYS A 190 -8.52 -8.13 -7.44
C LYS A 190 -8.57 -9.65 -7.63
N GLN A 191 -9.63 -10.31 -7.17
CA GLN A 191 -9.85 -11.74 -7.43
C GLN A 191 -9.99 -12.04 -8.93
N LEU A 192 -10.76 -11.23 -9.65
CA LEU A 192 -10.91 -11.35 -11.11
C LEU A 192 -9.60 -11.13 -11.86
N GLU A 193 -8.75 -10.23 -11.37
CA GLU A 193 -7.39 -10.00 -11.91
C GLU A 193 -6.51 -11.24 -11.71
N GLY A 194 -6.47 -11.80 -10.50
CA GLY A 194 -5.72 -13.04 -10.22
C GLY A 194 -6.23 -14.24 -11.03
N HIS A 195 -7.54 -14.39 -11.18
CA HIS A 195 -8.12 -15.43 -12.04
C HIS A 195 -7.74 -15.25 -13.51
N ALA A 196 -7.77 -14.01 -14.02
CA ALA A 196 -7.37 -13.71 -15.40
C ALA A 196 -5.88 -14.01 -15.63
N GLU A 197 -5.01 -13.69 -14.67
CA GLU A 197 -3.59 -14.01 -14.75
C GLU A 197 -3.36 -15.54 -14.77
N GLN A 198 -4.02 -16.28 -13.88
CA GLN A 198 -3.94 -17.74 -13.86
C GLN A 198 -4.42 -18.36 -15.19
N LEU A 199 -5.55 -17.90 -15.72
CA LEU A 199 -6.08 -18.36 -17.02
C LEU A 199 -5.14 -17.99 -18.17
N GLY A 200 -4.52 -16.80 -18.12
CA GLY A 200 -3.53 -16.37 -19.11
C GLY A 200 -2.27 -17.26 -19.09
N ASN A 201 -1.79 -17.64 -17.92
CA ASN A 201 -0.67 -18.56 -17.78
C ASN A 201 -1.03 -19.98 -18.27
N GLN A 202 -2.23 -20.45 -17.96
CA GLN A 202 -2.74 -21.72 -18.49
C GLN A 202 -2.86 -21.70 -20.02
N ALA A 203 -3.36 -20.60 -20.60
CA ALA A 203 -3.44 -20.44 -22.06
C ALA A 203 -2.05 -20.46 -22.70
N LYS A 204 -1.06 -19.76 -22.11
CA LYS A 204 0.33 -19.78 -22.59
C LYS A 204 0.93 -21.19 -22.58
N ALA A 205 0.77 -21.93 -21.49
CA ALA A 205 1.22 -23.31 -21.39
C ALA A 205 0.55 -24.20 -22.46
N MET A 206 -0.78 -24.11 -22.58
CA MET A 206 -1.55 -24.87 -23.57
C MET A 206 -1.14 -24.52 -25.01
N MET A 207 -0.89 -23.25 -25.32
CA MET A 207 -0.38 -22.82 -26.63
C MET A 207 1.00 -23.41 -26.93
N ALA A 208 1.88 -23.52 -25.92
CA ALA A 208 3.19 -24.16 -26.11
C ALA A 208 3.04 -25.65 -26.46
N GLU A 209 2.17 -26.38 -25.75
CA GLU A 209 1.87 -27.78 -26.06
C GLU A 209 1.27 -27.96 -27.46
N VAL A 210 0.32 -27.10 -27.85
CA VAL A 210 -0.29 -27.11 -29.20
C VAL A 210 0.78 -26.89 -30.27
N ARG A 211 1.72 -25.97 -30.06
CA ARG A 211 2.84 -25.73 -31.00
C ARG A 211 3.75 -26.95 -31.14
N GLN A 212 4.12 -27.59 -30.02
CA GLN A 212 4.93 -28.81 -30.03
C GLN A 212 4.22 -29.97 -30.75
N LEU A 213 2.93 -30.19 -30.46
CA LEU A 213 2.14 -31.23 -31.12
C LEU A 213 1.95 -30.96 -32.61
N THR A 214 1.82 -29.70 -33.01
CA THR A 214 1.76 -29.32 -34.43
C THR A 214 3.06 -29.68 -35.14
N GLN A 215 4.21 -29.41 -34.51
CA GLN A 215 5.52 -29.78 -35.07
C GLN A 215 5.67 -31.30 -35.19
N LEU A 216 5.31 -32.07 -34.17
CA LEU A 216 5.35 -33.54 -34.18
C LEU A 216 4.42 -34.13 -35.26
N CYS A 217 3.22 -33.57 -35.41
CA CYS A 217 2.27 -34.00 -36.44
C CYS A 217 2.82 -33.74 -37.86
N ASN A 218 3.59 -32.67 -38.04
CA ASN A 218 4.19 -32.31 -39.33
C ASN A 218 5.40 -33.18 -39.68
N SER A 219 6.21 -33.58 -38.69
CA SER A 219 7.39 -34.44 -38.89
C SER A 219 7.09 -35.95 -38.90
N THR A 220 5.88 -36.38 -38.52
CA THR A 220 5.51 -37.80 -38.48
C THR A 220 5.02 -38.29 -39.84
N HIS A 221 5.65 -39.36 -40.34
CA HIS A 221 5.28 -40.02 -41.60
C HIS A 221 4.38 -41.26 -41.39
N HIS A 222 4.43 -41.91 -40.22
CA HIS A 222 3.60 -43.07 -39.92
C HIS A 222 2.11 -42.67 -39.78
N PRO A 223 1.20 -43.25 -40.57
CA PRO A 223 -0.20 -42.78 -40.67
C PRO A 223 -0.97 -42.87 -39.36
N ASP A 224 -0.85 -43.97 -38.61
CA ASP A 224 -1.58 -44.14 -37.34
C ASP A 224 -1.12 -43.17 -36.25
N LEU A 225 0.20 -43.01 -36.09
CA LEU A 225 0.78 -42.08 -35.12
C LEU A 225 0.44 -40.62 -35.47
N LYS A 226 0.45 -40.28 -36.76
CA LYS A 226 0.01 -38.97 -37.25
C LYS A 226 -1.47 -38.71 -36.95
N LYS A 227 -2.33 -39.71 -37.10
CA LYS A 227 -3.76 -39.62 -36.73
C LYS A 227 -3.92 -39.38 -35.23
N GLN A 228 -3.18 -40.11 -34.39
CA GLN A 228 -3.19 -39.90 -32.93
C GLN A 228 -2.78 -38.46 -32.54
N TYR A 229 -1.73 -37.90 -33.17
CA TYR A 229 -1.33 -36.51 -32.92
C TYR A 229 -2.39 -35.50 -33.37
N ARG A 230 -3.08 -35.73 -34.50
CA ARG A 230 -4.19 -34.86 -34.95
C ARG A 230 -5.35 -34.88 -33.96
N ASP A 231 -5.75 -36.05 -33.48
CA ASP A 231 -6.84 -36.19 -32.51
C ASP A 231 -6.49 -35.49 -31.18
N LEU A 232 -5.25 -35.64 -30.72
CA LEU A 232 -4.75 -34.96 -29.52
C LEU A 232 -4.70 -33.44 -29.71
N LEU A 233 -4.23 -32.96 -30.87
CA LEU A 233 -4.20 -31.55 -31.24
C LEU A 233 -5.60 -30.95 -31.26
N GLN A 234 -6.60 -31.66 -31.80
CA GLN A 234 -7.99 -31.23 -31.79
C GLN A 234 -8.53 -31.08 -30.36
N ARG A 235 -8.24 -32.04 -29.48
CA ARG A 235 -8.63 -31.97 -28.05
C ARG A 235 -7.97 -30.78 -27.34
N LYS A 236 -6.68 -30.58 -27.53
CA LYS A 236 -5.91 -29.47 -26.91
C LYS A 236 -6.37 -28.10 -27.43
N ASN A 237 -6.64 -27.97 -28.72
CA ASN A 237 -7.23 -26.75 -29.30
C ASN A 237 -8.62 -26.46 -28.75
N ALA A 238 -9.45 -27.49 -28.52
CA ALA A 238 -10.75 -27.31 -27.87
C ALA A 238 -10.61 -26.84 -26.41
N MET A 239 -9.63 -27.36 -25.65
CA MET A 239 -9.32 -26.86 -24.31
C MET A 239 -8.82 -25.42 -24.32
N LEU A 240 -7.94 -25.07 -25.26
CA LEU A 240 -7.43 -23.70 -25.41
C LEU A 240 -8.56 -22.71 -25.67
N ARG A 241 -9.51 -23.03 -26.57
CA ARG A 241 -10.70 -22.19 -26.81
C ARG A 241 -11.50 -21.92 -25.52
N ARG A 242 -11.77 -22.96 -24.73
CA ARG A 242 -12.48 -22.82 -23.44
C ARG A 242 -11.71 -21.92 -22.45
N ILE A 243 -10.39 -22.02 -22.40
CA ILE A 243 -9.57 -21.16 -21.52
C ILE A 243 -9.63 -19.71 -22.00
N THR A 244 -9.51 -19.48 -23.31
CA THR A 244 -9.60 -18.14 -23.91
C THR A 244 -10.97 -17.49 -23.68
N GLU A 245 -12.05 -18.23 -23.84
CA GLU A 245 -13.42 -17.76 -23.53
C GLU A 245 -13.57 -17.35 -22.06
N ARG A 246 -13.05 -18.18 -21.14
CA ARG A 246 -13.06 -17.87 -19.69
C ARG A 246 -12.20 -16.64 -19.39
N LEU A 247 -11.06 -16.49 -20.05
CA LEU A 247 -10.18 -15.34 -19.90
C LEU A 247 -10.89 -14.06 -20.36
N GLN A 248 -11.51 -14.08 -21.54
CA GLN A 248 -12.29 -12.97 -22.09
C GLN A 248 -13.45 -12.58 -21.17
N LYS A 249 -14.15 -13.57 -20.60
CA LYS A 249 -15.20 -13.30 -19.61
C LYS A 249 -14.65 -12.65 -18.34
N SER A 250 -13.54 -13.15 -17.80
CA SER A 250 -12.91 -12.61 -16.59
C SER A 250 -12.39 -11.18 -16.79
N THR A 251 -11.81 -10.89 -17.97
CA THR A 251 -11.33 -9.54 -18.31
C THR A 251 -12.49 -8.57 -18.50
N SER A 252 -13.57 -8.97 -19.17
CA SER A 252 -14.79 -8.19 -19.34
C SER A 252 -15.45 -7.86 -17.99
N GLN A 253 -15.62 -8.86 -17.12
CA GLN A 253 -16.15 -8.67 -15.76
C GLN A 253 -15.29 -7.70 -14.93
N ARG A 254 -13.95 -7.81 -15.04
CA ARG A 254 -13.03 -6.89 -14.36
C ARG A 254 -13.20 -5.46 -14.85
N ARG A 255 -13.38 -5.25 -16.16
CA ARG A 255 -13.59 -3.90 -16.74
C ARG A 255 -14.91 -3.29 -16.29
N VAL A 256 -16.00 -4.07 -16.29
CA VAL A 256 -17.31 -3.62 -15.78
C VAL A 256 -17.20 -3.22 -14.30
N LEU A 257 -16.55 -4.04 -13.48
CA LEU A 257 -16.37 -3.75 -12.07
C LEU A 257 -15.47 -2.52 -11.84
N HIS A 258 -14.41 -2.37 -12.63
CA HIS A 258 -13.53 -1.21 -12.60
C HIS A 258 -14.30 0.07 -12.93
N HIS A 259 -15.12 0.07 -14.00
CA HIS A 259 -16.00 1.18 -14.32
C HIS A 259 -16.90 1.57 -13.14
N VAL A 260 -17.57 0.60 -12.52
CA VAL A 260 -18.47 0.86 -11.38
C VAL A 260 -17.71 1.46 -10.18
N ILE A 261 -16.51 0.96 -9.88
CA ILE A 261 -15.67 1.50 -8.80
C ILE A 261 -15.25 2.94 -9.11
N CYS A 262 -14.74 3.22 -10.32
CA CYS A 262 -14.36 4.57 -10.76
C CYS A 262 -15.54 5.55 -10.65
N SER A 263 -16.70 5.18 -11.17
CA SER A 263 -17.89 6.03 -11.19
C SER A 263 -18.38 6.37 -9.78
N ARG A 264 -18.32 5.41 -8.85
CA ARG A 264 -18.68 5.65 -7.44
C ARG A 264 -17.68 6.51 -6.70
N ILE A 265 -16.38 6.30 -6.92
CA ILE A 265 -15.34 7.15 -6.35
C ILE A 265 -15.58 8.59 -6.77
N LYS A 266 -15.76 8.84 -8.08
CA LYS A 266 -16.06 10.19 -8.59
C LYS A 266 -17.32 10.79 -7.95
N ALA A 267 -18.38 10.02 -7.76
CA ALA A 267 -19.61 10.48 -7.12
C ALA A 267 -19.48 10.77 -5.61
N THR A 268 -18.39 10.33 -4.96
CA THR A 268 -18.11 10.63 -3.54
C THR A 268 -17.10 11.76 -3.35
N THR A 269 -16.38 12.16 -4.41
CA THR A 269 -15.36 13.22 -4.35
C THR A 269 -15.88 14.59 -4.83
N PHE A 270 -17.10 14.65 -5.36
CA PHE A 270 -17.87 15.84 -5.72
C PHE A 270 -19.20 15.84 -4.98
#